data_AF-U5NAW6-F1
#
_entry.id   AF-U5NAW6-F1
#
_cell.length_a   1.000
_cell.length_b   1.000
_cell.length_c   1.000
_cell.angle_alpha   90.00
_cell.angle_beta   90.00
_cell.angle_gamma   90.00
#
_symmetry.space_group_name_H-M   'P 1'
#
loop_
_entity.id
_entity.type
_entity.pdbx_description
1 polymer ?
#
loop_
_entity_poly.entity_id
_entity_poly.type
_entity_poly.pdbx_seq_one_letter_code
_entity_poly.pdbx_strand_id
1 'polypeptide(L)'
;MSTKEILIYRTKDNTSDYKFEFVTTGAGTERAYILWQPSYFDRSADGHSTHRYWDEDRQQHYICFEPEPSSRAEVKRVARQWAEHTNAYRRHGTRF
;
A
#
# COMPACT_ATOMS: atom_id res chain seq x y z
N MET A 1 -10.87 -20.72 5.53
CA MET A 1 -11.19 -19.30 5.82
C MET A 1 -9.88 -18.53 5.75
N SER A 2 -9.70 -17.62 4.77
CA SER A 2 -8.49 -16.80 4.68
C SER A 2 -8.50 -15.81 5.84
N THR A 3 -7.55 -15.94 6.77
CA THR A 3 -7.38 -15.00 7.88
C THR A 3 -7.00 -13.64 7.31
N LYS A 4 -7.93 -12.69 7.37
CA LYS A 4 -7.69 -11.30 6.99
C LYS A 4 -6.77 -10.69 8.03
N GLU A 5 -5.53 -10.44 7.65
CA GLU A 5 -4.57 -9.76 8.51
C GLU A 5 -4.59 -8.26 8.19
N ILE A 6 -4.86 -7.44 9.20
CA ILE A 6 -4.93 -5.99 9.07
C ILE A 6 -3.73 -5.36 9.78
N LEU A 7 -3.13 -4.36 9.15
CA LEU A 7 -2.13 -3.48 9.76
C LEU A 7 -2.60 -2.04 9.70
N ILE A 8 -2.53 -1.35 10.84
CA ILE A 8 -2.54 0.10 10.91
C ILE A 8 -1.10 0.55 11.12
N TYR A 9 -0.60 1.41 10.24
CA TYR A 9 0.76 1.92 10.28
C TYR A 9 0.74 3.43 10.42
N ARG A 10 1.34 3.93 11.51
CA ARG A 10 1.63 5.35 11.73
C ARG A 10 2.99 5.66 11.09
N THR A 11 3.06 6.68 10.24
CA THR A 11 4.32 7.14 9.64
C THR A 11 5.33 7.57 10.70
N LYS A 12 6.63 7.44 10.40
CA LYS A 12 7.70 7.75 11.37
C LYS A 12 7.69 9.19 11.87
N ASP A 13 7.20 10.12 11.06
CA ASP A 13 7.01 11.53 11.43
C ASP A 13 5.76 11.78 12.30
N ASN A 14 5.02 10.72 12.64
CA ASN A 14 3.78 10.71 13.42
C ASN A 14 2.61 11.49 12.81
N THR A 15 2.67 11.88 11.54
CA THR A 15 1.67 12.77 10.93
C THR A 15 0.52 12.07 10.21
N SER A 16 0.61 10.76 9.94
CA SER A 16 -0.45 10.04 9.21
C SER A 16 -0.51 8.56 9.54
N ASP A 17 -1.73 8.04 9.51
CA ASP A 17 -1.98 6.61 9.54
C ASP A 17 -2.19 6.08 8.13
N TYR A 18 -2.00 4.78 7.95
CA TYR A 18 -2.33 4.02 6.75
C TYR A 18 -2.88 2.67 7.20
N LYS A 19 -3.87 2.14 6.49
CA LYS A 19 -4.50 0.85 6.82
C LYS A 19 -4.41 -0.11 5.65
N PHE A 20 -3.92 -1.31 5.92
CA PHE A 20 -3.72 -2.35 4.92
C PHE A 20 -4.42 -3.66 5.32
N GLU A 21 -4.90 -4.39 4.32
CA GLU A 21 -5.27 -5.80 4.41
C GLU A 21 -4.27 -6.63 3.60
N PHE A 22 -3.70 -7.67 4.21
CA PHE A 22 -2.74 -8.54 3.53
C PHE A 22 -3.38 -9.85 3.11
N VAL A 23 -3.19 -10.21 1.85
CA VAL A 23 -3.82 -11.39 1.25
C VAL A 23 -2.83 -12.19 0.43
N THR A 24 -2.80 -13.50 0.68
CA THR A 24 -2.12 -14.46 -0.17
C THR A 24 -2.98 -14.72 -1.41
N THR A 25 -2.40 -14.56 -2.59
CA THR A 25 -3.09 -14.79 -3.87
C THR A 25 -3.17 -16.29 -4.18
N GLY A 26 -3.98 -16.68 -5.17
CA GLY A 26 -4.03 -18.06 -5.64
C GLY A 26 -2.70 -18.56 -6.24
N ALA A 27 -1.80 -17.64 -6.61
CA ALA A 27 -0.46 -17.94 -7.11
C ALA A 27 0.60 -18.06 -5.98
N GLY A 28 0.21 -17.88 -4.72
CA GLY A 28 1.13 -17.96 -3.57
C GLY A 28 1.94 -16.68 -3.32
N THR A 29 1.70 -15.60 -4.09
CA THR A 29 2.26 -14.27 -3.80
C THR A 29 1.44 -13.54 -2.75
N GLU A 30 1.99 -12.45 -2.20
CA GLU A 30 1.43 -11.71 -1.09
C GLU A 30 1.16 -10.26 -1.49
N ARG A 31 -0.10 -9.81 -1.38
CA ARG A 31 -0.54 -8.46 -1.73
C ARG A 31 -0.96 -7.66 -0.51
N ALA A 32 -0.67 -6.35 -0.53
CA ALA A 32 -1.16 -5.38 0.44
C ALA A 32 -2.25 -4.50 -0.17
N TYR A 33 -3.50 -4.80 0.15
CA TYR A 33 -4.64 -3.97 -0.24
C TYR A 33 -4.74 -2.76 0.67
N ILE A 34 -5.00 -1.60 0.08
CA ILE A 34 -5.11 -0.34 0.79
C ILE A 34 -6.55 -0.21 1.24
N LEU A 35 -6.79 -0.35 2.55
CA LEU A 35 -8.10 -0.13 3.17
C LEU A 35 -8.34 1.35 3.46
N TRP A 36 -7.27 2.07 3.82
CA TRP A 36 -7.33 3.50 4.07
C TRP A 36 -5.97 4.16 3.87
N GLN A 37 -6.00 5.37 3.33
CA GLN A 37 -4.85 6.26 3.20
C GLN A 37 -5.33 7.73 3.25
N PRO A 38 -4.46 8.69 3.61
CA PRO A 38 -4.77 10.10 3.49
C PRO A 38 -4.96 10.54 2.02
N SER A 39 -5.65 11.66 1.83
CA SER A 39 -5.78 12.31 0.52
C SER A 39 -4.42 12.77 -0.02
N TYR A 40 -4.28 12.75 -1.35
CA TYR A 40 -3.14 13.34 -2.06
C TYR A 40 -3.25 14.87 -2.19
N PHE A 41 -4.37 15.47 -1.75
CA PHE A 41 -4.71 16.88 -1.97
C PHE A 41 -4.64 17.23 -3.47
N ASP A 42 -3.90 18.28 -3.82
CA ASP A 42 -3.78 18.76 -5.20
C ASP A 42 -2.74 18.00 -6.03
N ARG A 43 -2.22 16.87 -5.51
CA ARG A 43 -1.22 16.04 -6.21
C ARG A 43 -1.88 14.89 -6.95
N SER A 44 -1.22 14.45 -8.03
CA SER A 44 -1.72 13.32 -8.82
C SER A 44 -1.86 12.08 -7.96
N ALA A 45 -3.03 11.45 -8.06
CA ALA A 45 -3.36 10.20 -7.40
C ALA A 45 -3.29 8.99 -8.37
N ASP A 46 -2.74 9.17 -9.57
CA ASP A 46 -2.65 8.12 -10.57
C ASP A 46 -1.81 6.92 -10.09
N GLY A 47 -2.13 5.74 -10.61
CA GLY A 47 -1.50 4.49 -10.17
C GLY A 47 0.01 4.44 -10.44
N HIS A 48 0.50 5.12 -11.48
CA HIS A 48 1.91 5.13 -11.83
C HIS A 48 2.72 6.00 -10.86
N SER A 49 2.27 7.22 -10.58
CA SER A 49 2.92 8.13 -9.62
C SER A 49 2.84 7.63 -8.18
N THR A 50 1.82 6.83 -7.85
CA THR A 50 1.55 6.40 -6.48
C THR A 50 1.85 4.93 -6.22
N HIS A 51 2.32 4.17 -7.22
CA HIS A 51 2.55 2.72 -7.14
C HIS A 51 1.35 1.96 -6.57
N ARG A 52 0.15 2.30 -7.04
CA ARG A 52 -1.10 1.60 -6.72
C ARG A 52 -1.64 0.96 -7.97
N TYR A 53 -2.04 -0.30 -7.87
CA TYR A 53 -2.73 -1.01 -8.94
C TYR A 53 -4.17 -1.29 -8.53
N TRP A 54 -5.09 -1.29 -9.48
CA TRP A 54 -6.50 -1.60 -9.25
C TRP A 54 -6.76 -3.08 -9.49
N ASP A 55 -7.30 -3.78 -8.50
CA ASP A 55 -7.74 -5.16 -8.62
C ASP A 55 -9.24 -5.17 -8.98
N GLU A 56 -9.56 -5.51 -10.22
CA GLU A 56 -10.94 -5.53 -10.72
C GLU A 56 -11.81 -6.57 -10.00
N ASP A 57 -11.26 -7.72 -9.63
CA ASP A 57 -12.03 -8.78 -8.97
C ASP A 57 -12.43 -8.36 -7.55
N ARG A 58 -11.59 -7.55 -6.89
CA ARG A 58 -11.84 -7.05 -5.53
C ARG A 58 -12.40 -5.63 -5.48
N GLN A 59 -12.46 -4.95 -6.62
CA GLN A 59 -12.82 -3.53 -6.71
C GLN A 59 -12.04 -2.69 -5.68
N GLN A 60 -10.72 -2.91 -5.59
CA GLN A 60 -9.88 -2.28 -4.58
C GLN A 60 -8.43 -2.08 -5.05
N HIS A 61 -7.81 -0.99 -4.60
CA HIS A 61 -6.37 -0.77 -4.82
C HIS A 61 -5.49 -1.64 -3.91
N TYR A 62 -4.41 -2.14 -4.47
CA TYR A 62 -3.27 -2.70 -3.75
C TYR A 62 -1.96 -2.02 -4.15
N ILE A 63 -0.94 -2.18 -3.33
CA ILE A 63 0.39 -1.65 -3.63
C ILE A 63 1.02 -2.49 -4.74
N CYS A 64 1.39 -1.83 -5.85
CA CYS A 64 2.10 -2.47 -6.95
C CYS A 64 3.57 -2.62 -6.58
N PHE A 65 4.10 -3.84 -6.66
CA PHE A 65 5.51 -4.12 -6.41
C PHE A 65 5.99 -5.25 -7.32
N GLU A 66 7.13 -5.05 -7.97
CA GLU A 66 7.71 -6.01 -8.91
C GLU A 66 9.16 -6.35 -8.48
N PRO A 67 9.50 -7.65 -8.30
CA PRO A 67 8.60 -8.80 -8.32
C PRO A 67 7.58 -8.77 -7.17
N GLU A 68 6.42 -9.41 -7.35
CA GLU A 68 5.41 -9.52 -6.30
C GLU A 68 6.00 -10.21 -5.05
N PRO A 69 5.79 -9.67 -3.82
CA PRO A 69 6.30 -10.26 -2.60
C PRO A 69 5.88 -11.71 -2.43
N SER A 70 6.79 -12.57 -1.99
CA SER A 70 6.52 -14.01 -1.82
C SER A 70 6.30 -14.41 -0.36
N SER A 71 6.30 -13.43 0.57
CA SER A 71 6.11 -13.70 1.99
C SER A 71 5.37 -12.59 2.73
N ARG A 72 4.66 -12.96 3.79
CA ARG A 72 3.91 -12.02 4.63
C ARG A 72 4.80 -10.97 5.28
N ALA A 73 6.03 -11.34 5.63
CA ALA A 73 7.00 -10.41 6.20
C ALA A 73 7.47 -9.37 5.18
N GLU A 74 7.67 -9.78 3.93
CA GLU A 74 8.09 -8.91 2.84
C GLU A 74 7.01 -7.92 2.43
N VAL A 75 5.77 -8.38 2.20
CA VAL A 75 4.67 -7.49 1.81
C VAL A 75 4.38 -6.44 2.90
N LYS A 76 4.56 -6.78 4.18
CA LYS A 76 4.47 -5.80 5.29
C LYS A 76 5.57 -4.75 5.24
N ARG A 77 6.80 -5.13 4.87
CA ARG A 77 7.90 -4.17 4.68
C ARG A 77 7.63 -3.26 3.49
N VAL A 78 7.11 -3.80 2.39
CA VAL A 78 6.69 -3.01 1.22
C VAL A 78 5.60 -2.02 1.62
N ALA A 79 4.55 -2.46 2.34
CA ALA A 79 3.46 -1.59 2.77
C ALA A 79 3.93 -0.42 3.64
N ARG A 80 4.84 -0.66 4.58
CA ARG A 80 5.42 0.39 5.42
C ARG A 80 6.25 1.38 4.61
N GLN A 81 7.11 0.89 3.72
CA GLN A 81 7.91 1.76 2.84
C GLN A 81 7.02 2.60 1.93
N TRP A 82 6.04 1.97 1.30
CA TRP A 82 5.07 2.64 0.46
C TRP A 82 4.33 3.75 1.22
N ALA A 83 3.92 3.51 2.47
CA ALA A 83 3.29 4.52 3.31
C ALA A 83 4.22 5.73 3.59
N GLU A 84 5.49 5.49 3.89
CA GLU A 84 6.48 6.56 4.11
C GLU A 84 6.70 7.41 2.84
N HIS A 85 6.90 6.76 1.69
CA HIS A 85 7.08 7.45 0.42
C HIS A 85 5.81 8.20 -0.02
N THR A 86 4.63 7.57 0.14
CA THR A 86 3.34 8.23 -0.13
C THR A 86 3.14 9.45 0.76
N ASN A 87 3.53 9.36 2.04
CA ASN A 87 3.44 10.48 2.96
C ASN A 87 4.42 11.60 2.58
N ALA A 88 5.64 11.28 2.17
CA ALA A 88 6.58 12.27 1.65
C ALA A 88 6.05 12.93 0.36
N TYR A 89 5.50 12.15 -0.56
CA TYR A 89 4.88 12.65 -1.79
C TYR A 89 3.70 13.56 -1.50
N ARG A 90 2.71 13.13 -0.70
CA ARG A 90 1.51 13.92 -0.38
C ARG A 90 1.83 15.22 0.38
N ARG A 91 2.97 15.30 1.07
CA ARG A 91 3.33 16.48 1.89
C ARG A 91 4.28 17.41 1.15
N HIS A 92 5.27 16.85 0.47
CA HIS A 92 6.42 17.58 -0.06
C HIS A 92 6.59 17.43 -1.57
N GLY A 93 5.84 16.53 -2.23
CA GLY A 93 5.98 16.26 -3.66
C GLY A 93 7.17 15.40 -4.04
N THR A 94 7.86 14.81 -3.06
CA THR A 94 8.96 13.85 -3.28
C THR A 94 8.44 12.61 -4.01
N ARG A 95 9.02 12.25 -5.15
CA ARG A 95 8.62 11.08 -5.94
C ARG A 95 9.27 9.79 -5.42
N PHE A 96 8.69 8.66 -5.82
CA PHE A 96 9.20 7.31 -5.55
C PHE A 96 10.47 7.02 -6.34
#